data_AF-A0A4R9PB12-F1
#
_entry.id   AF-A0A4R9PB12-F1
#
_cell.length_a   1.000
_cell.length_b   1.000
_cell.length_c   1.000
_cell.angle_alpha   90.00
_cell.angle_beta   90.00
_cell.angle_gamma   90.00
#
_symmetry.space_group_name_H-M   'P 1'
#
loop_
_entity.id
_entity.type
_entity.pdbx_description
1 polymer ?
#
loop_
_entity_poly.entity_id
_entity_poly.type
_entity_poly.pdbx_seq_one_letter_code
_entity_poly.pdbx_strand_id
1 'polypeptide(L)'
;STALRTLFAECTAAGTLRGIAQLSEGADAPRDLSSLGDDAILAITIENPGLDPREPQRYQSLVALAAPELDEAFEDYFRQSEQLPTRLLLAA
;
A
#
# COMPACT_ATOMS: atom_id res chain seq x y z
N SER A 1 13.74 15.78 -0.51
CA SER A 1 13.77 14.53 0.28
C SER A 1 12.57 14.57 1.18
N THR A 2 11.67 13.59 1.07
CA THR A 2 10.45 13.50 1.86
C THR A 2 10.76 13.03 3.29
N ALA A 3 9.88 13.35 4.24
CA ALA A 3 10.04 12.95 5.63
C ALA A 3 9.97 11.43 5.80
N LEU A 4 9.11 10.76 5.03
CA LEU A 4 9.00 9.31 4.94
C LEU A 4 9.76 8.81 3.70
N ARG A 5 10.78 7.96 3.92
CA ARG A 5 11.62 7.37 2.86
C ARG A 5 11.09 6.02 2.39
N THR A 6 10.57 5.22 3.31
CA THR A 6 10.03 3.89 3.01
C THR A 6 8.94 3.55 4.00
N LEU A 7 7.83 3.03 3.50
CA LEU A 7 6.78 2.37 4.27
C LEU A 7 6.50 1.02 3.63
N PHE A 8 6.51 -0.02 4.44
CA PHE A 8 6.14 -1.36 4.01
C PHE A 8 5.25 -1.99 5.08
N ALA A 9 4.18 -2.63 4.62
CA ALA A 9 3.32 -3.45 5.45
C ALA A 9 2.94 -4.70 4.66
N GLU A 10 2.86 -5.83 5.36
CA GLU A 10 2.28 -7.06 4.82
C GLU A 10 1.36 -7.69 5.85
N CYS A 11 0.32 -8.36 5.36
CA CYS A 11 -0.54 -9.20 6.17
C CYS A 11 -0.68 -10.59 5.55
N THR A 12 -1.02 -11.56 6.38
CA THR A 12 -1.31 -12.93 5.94
C THR A 12 -2.78 -13.26 6.09
N ALA A 13 -3.23 -14.32 5.42
CA ALA A 13 -4.59 -14.85 5.58
C ALA A 13 -4.90 -15.32 7.02
N ALA A 14 -3.87 -15.55 7.86
CA ALA A 14 -4.03 -15.86 9.27
C ALA A 14 -4.26 -14.61 10.15
N GLY A 15 -4.30 -13.42 9.56
CA GLY A 15 -4.49 -12.15 10.26
C GLY A 15 -3.23 -11.61 10.94
N THR A 16 -2.05 -12.14 10.63
CA THR A 16 -0.79 -11.56 11.11
C THR A 16 -0.43 -10.33 10.28
N LEU A 17 0.21 -9.35 10.91
CA LEU A 17 0.64 -8.09 10.30
C LEU A 17 2.08 -7.81 10.72
N ARG A 18 2.92 -7.38 9.78
CA ARG A 18 4.22 -6.76 10.07
C ARG A 18 4.44 -5.56 9.17
N GLY A 19 5.26 -4.62 9.63
CA GLY A 19 5.61 -3.46 8.84
C GLY A 19 6.88 -2.78 9.31
N ILE A 20 7.41 -1.92 8.46
CA ILE A 20 8.56 -1.07 8.72
C ILE A 20 8.29 0.33 8.16
N ALA A 21 8.76 1.35 8.87
CA ALA A 21 8.77 2.72 8.41
C ALA A 21 10.17 3.31 8.60
N GLN A 22 10.68 3.97 7.58
CA GLN A 22 11.96 4.68 7.62
C GLN A 22 11.72 6.17 7.39
N LEU A 23 12.00 6.96 8.42
CA LEU A 23 11.94 8.42 8.36
C LEU A 23 13.32 9.01 8.06
N SER A 24 13.33 10.21 7.50
CA SER A 24 14.53 11.03 7.45
C SER A 24 14.97 11.43 8.88
N GLU A 25 16.27 11.54 9.10
CA GLU A 25 16.82 11.87 10.41
C GLU A 25 16.27 13.22 10.92
N GLY A 26 15.73 13.22 12.15
CA GLY A 26 15.13 14.39 12.77
C GLY A 26 13.77 14.82 12.18
N ALA A 27 13.18 14.03 11.28
CA ALA A 27 11.86 14.31 10.71
C ALA A 27 10.76 13.50 11.40
N ASP A 28 9.59 14.10 11.53
CA ASP A 28 8.36 13.39 11.94
C ASP A 28 7.70 12.69 10.75
N ALA A 29 6.85 11.71 11.03
CA ALA A 29 6.00 11.12 10.01
C ALA A 29 5.06 12.19 9.42
N PRO A 30 4.84 12.19 8.09
CA PRO A 30 3.91 13.12 7.48
C PRO A 30 2.47 12.90 7.99
N ARG A 31 1.68 13.97 8.04
CA ARG A 31 0.28 13.90 8.49
C ARG A 31 -0.65 13.29 7.45
N ASP A 32 -0.30 13.41 6.18
CA ASP A 32 -1.04 12.90 5.03
C ASP A 32 -0.06 12.49 3.92
N LEU A 33 -0.57 11.75 2.93
CA LEU A 33 0.22 11.20 1.83
C LEU A 33 0.58 12.25 0.77
N SER A 34 -0.07 13.42 0.74
CA SER A 34 0.20 14.46 -0.26
C SER A 34 1.63 15.00 -0.19
N SER A 35 2.24 14.92 0.99
CA SER A 35 3.62 15.33 1.24
C SER A 35 4.70 14.34 0.77
N LEU A 36 4.30 13.18 0.23
CA LEU A 36 5.22 12.16 -0.32
C LEU A 36 5.74 12.51 -1.72
N GLY A 37 5.21 13.56 -2.34
CA GLY A 37 5.61 14.05 -3.65
C GLY A 37 4.86 13.38 -4.81
N ASP A 38 4.87 14.06 -5.96
CA ASP A 38 4.03 13.70 -7.11
C ASP A 38 4.36 12.33 -7.73
N ASP A 39 5.59 11.84 -7.52
CA ASP A 39 6.06 10.53 -8.01
C ASP A 39 5.85 9.40 -6.99
N ALA A 40 5.13 9.65 -5.88
CA ALA A 40 4.89 8.64 -4.85
C ALA A 40 3.98 7.52 -5.38
N ILE A 41 4.43 6.28 -5.20
CA ILE A 41 3.73 5.07 -5.67
C ILE A 41 3.53 4.11 -4.50
N LEU A 42 2.32 3.57 -4.41
CA LEU A 42 1.98 2.40 -3.62
C LEU A 42 2.11 1.15 -4.49
N ALA A 43 3.04 0.26 -4.14
CA ALA A 43 3.12 -1.07 -4.74
C ALA A 43 2.31 -2.06 -3.89
N ILE A 44 1.23 -2.61 -4.47
CA ILE A 44 0.42 -3.66 -3.83
C ILE A 44 0.86 -4.99 -4.44
N THR A 45 1.39 -5.89 -3.63
CA THR A 45 1.77 -7.24 -4.05
C THR A 45 0.85 -8.23 -3.37
N ILE A 46 0.24 -9.11 -4.16
CA ILE A 46 -0.60 -10.18 -3.65
C ILE A 46 0.01 -11.51 -4.07
N GLU A 47 0.21 -12.36 -3.07
CA GLU A 47 0.70 -13.73 -3.25
C GLU A 47 -0.47 -14.70 -3.06
N ASN A 48 -0.99 -15.22 -4.17
CA ASN A 48 -2.05 -16.22 -4.17
C ASN A 48 -1.45 -17.64 -4.18
N PRO A 49 -2.09 -18.61 -3.51
CA PRO A 49 -1.71 -20.00 -3.67
C PRO A 49 -1.91 -20.42 -5.14
N GLY A 50 -0.85 -20.94 -5.76
CA GLY A 50 -0.91 -21.49 -7.11
C GLY A 50 -1.58 -22.88 -7.13
N LEU A 51 -1.67 -23.46 -8.32
CA LEU A 51 -2.14 -24.85 -8.49
C LEU A 51 -1.19 -25.85 -7.82
N ASP A 52 0.12 -25.59 -7.86
CA ASP A 52 1.11 -26.20 -6.96
C ASP A 52 1.34 -25.24 -5.78
N PRO A 53 1.10 -25.67 -4.52
CA PRO A 53 1.40 -24.86 -3.34
C PRO A 53 2.86 -24.41 -3.21
N ARG A 54 3.79 -25.03 -3.95
CA ARG A 54 5.21 -24.63 -4.01
C ARG A 54 5.47 -23.48 -4.97
N GLU A 55 4.50 -23.14 -5.82
CA GLU A 55 4.61 -22.11 -6.86
C GLU A 55 3.51 -21.06 -6.67
N PRO A 56 3.67 -20.14 -5.71
CA PRO A 56 2.69 -19.08 -5.50
C PRO A 56 2.62 -18.16 -6.72
N GLN A 57 1.40 -17.78 -7.09
CA GLN A 57 1.18 -16.76 -8.12
C GLN A 57 1.30 -15.39 -7.47
N ARG A 58 2.24 -14.58 -7.97
CA ARG A 58 2.47 -13.23 -7.50
C ARG A 58 2.01 -12.25 -8.56
N TYR A 59 1.20 -11.28 -8.16
CA TYR A 59 0.88 -10.14 -8.97
C TYR A 59 1.14 -8.86 -8.20
N GLN A 60 1.59 -7.83 -8.91
CA GLN A 60 1.93 -6.54 -8.34
C GLN A 60 1.25 -5.44 -9.15
N SER A 61 0.51 -4.60 -8.46
CA SER A 61 -0.04 -3.36 -9.00
C SER A 61 0.72 -2.17 -8.45
N LEU A 62 0.91 -1.17 -9.31
CA LEU A 62 1.45 0.13 -8.94
C LEU A 62 0.31 1.14 -8.98
N VAL A 63 0.13 1.87 -7.89
CA VAL A 63 -0.95 2.84 -7.70
C VAL A 63 -0.30 4.17 -7.35
N ALA A 64 -0.67 5.24 -8.07
CA ALA A 64 -0.19 6.57 -7.73
C ALA A 64 -0.82 7.03 -6.39
N LEU A 65 0.00 7.57 -5.49
CA LEU A 65 -0.47 8.17 -4.24
C LEU A 65 -0.82 9.65 -4.47
N ALA A 66 -1.84 9.89 -5.30
CA ALA A 66 -2.31 11.24 -5.64
C ALA A 66 -3.31 11.80 -4.61
N ALA A 67 -3.89 10.94 -3.78
CA ALA A 67 -4.84 11.29 -2.73
C ALA A 67 -4.14 11.52 -1.38
N PRO A 68 -4.70 12.38 -0.50
CA PRO A 68 -4.14 12.62 0.82
C PRO A 68 -4.26 11.41 1.77
N GLU A 69 -5.26 10.55 1.56
CA GLU A 69 -5.61 9.43 2.44
C GLU A 69 -5.36 8.07 1.79
N LEU A 70 -5.08 7.06 2.61
CA LEU A 70 -4.72 5.71 2.15
C LEU A 70 -5.93 4.91 1.63
N ASP A 71 -7.12 5.16 2.16
CA ASP A 71 -8.35 4.51 1.72
C ASP A 71 -8.66 4.80 0.26
N GLU A 72 -8.52 6.07 -0.18
CA GLU A 72 -8.72 6.48 -1.56
C GLU A 72 -7.73 5.79 -2.51
N ALA A 73 -6.45 5.62 -2.11
CA ALA A 73 -5.48 4.86 -2.89
C ALA A 73 -5.88 3.37 -3.04
N PHE A 74 -6.44 2.75 -1.99
CA PHE A 74 -6.97 1.39 -2.10
C PHE A 74 -8.23 1.30 -2.94
N GLU A 75 -9.14 2.27 -2.84
CA GLU A 75 -10.34 2.32 -3.69
C GLU A 75 -9.96 2.46 -5.17
N ASP A 76 -8.93 3.25 -5.48
CA ASP A 76 -8.36 3.36 -6.81
C ASP A 76 -7.76 2.05 -7.31
N TYR A 77 -7.04 1.33 -6.46
CA TYR A 77 -6.57 -0.02 -6.74
C TYR A 77 -7.72 -0.97 -7.10
N PHE A 78 -8.74 -1.07 -6.25
CA PHE A 78 -9.87 -1.97 -6.47
C PHE A 78 -10.64 -1.62 -7.74
N ARG A 79 -10.83 -0.32 -8.00
CA ARG A 79 -11.52 0.16 -9.21
C ARG A 79 -10.76 -0.18 -10.49
N GLN A 80 -9.44 -0.01 -10.49
CA GLN A 80 -8.63 -0.13 -11.72
C GLN A 80 -8.05 -1.53 -11.96
N SER A 81 -7.54 -2.17 -10.91
CA SER A 81 -6.86 -3.48 -11.00
C SER A 81 -7.83 -4.65 -10.85
N GLU A 82 -8.77 -4.57 -9.90
CA GLU A 82 -9.71 -5.65 -9.59
C GLU A 82 -11.07 -5.49 -10.29
N GLN A 83 -11.38 -4.29 -10.81
CA GLN A 83 -12.67 -3.92 -11.41
C GLN A 83 -13.85 -4.13 -10.46
N LEU A 84 -13.62 -3.91 -9.16
CA LEU A 84 -14.60 -4.06 -8.09
C LEU A 84 -15.01 -2.69 -7.52
N PRO A 85 -16.32 -2.40 -7.40
CA PRO A 85 -16.78 -1.22 -6.70
C PRO A 85 -16.62 -1.42 -5.19
N THR A 86 -15.45 -1.04 -4.66
CA THR A 86 -15.08 -1.21 -3.25
C THR A 86 -15.04 0.15 -2.55
N ARG A 87 -15.44 0.17 -1.27
CA ARG A 87 -15.23 1.29 -0.35
C ARG A 87 -14.42 0.84 0.84
N LEU A 88 -13.46 1.67 1.27
CA LEU A 88 -12.70 1.45 2.50
C LEU A 88 -12.96 2.60 3.47
N LEU A 89 -13.13 2.26 4.74
CA LEU A 89 -13.26 3.23 5.82
C LEU A 89 -12.15 2.92 6.83
N LEU A 90 -11.15 3.80 6.88
CA LEU A 90 -10.05 3.70 7.82
C LEU A 90 -10.28 4.68 8.98
N ALA A 91 -10.03 4.22 10.20
CA ALA A 91 -10.10 5.03 11.41
C ALA A 91 -8.87 4.72 12.27
N ALA A 92 -8.34 5.76 12.93
CA ALA A 92 -7.16 5.70 13.78
C ALA A 92 -7.52 6.02 15.24
#